data_AF-A6NTN8-F1
#
_entry.id   AF-A6NTN8-F1
#
_cell.length_a   1.000
_cell.length_b   1.000
_cell.length_c   1.000
_cell.angle_alpha   90.00
_cell.angle_beta   90.00
_cell.angle_gamma   90.00
#
_symmetry.space_group_name_H-M   'P 1'
#
loop_
_entity.id
_entity.type
_entity.pdbx_description
1 polymer ?
#
loop_
_entity_poly.entity_id
_entity_poly.type
_entity_poly.pdbx_seq_one_letter_code
_entity_poly.pdbx_strand_id
1 'polypeptide(L)'
;MVWDSDSLDWKDLPASEITQRVTSKVQPGSIVLFHNAALHTPEALPAILETLLQEGYTFVPISQLILPGTCGTDYTIDHTGRQCPACP
;
A
#
# COMPACT_ATOMS: atom_id res chain seq x y z
N MET A 1 5.53 7.15 -7.36
CA MET A 1 4.64 6.91 -6.19
C MET A 1 5.50 6.55 -5.02
N VAL A 2 5.06 6.94 -3.83
CA VAL A 2 5.57 6.34 -2.59
C VAL A 2 4.52 5.38 -1.98
N TRP A 3 3.22 5.52 -2.32
CA TRP A 3 2.12 4.60 -1.96
C TRP A 3 0.92 4.78 -2.90
N ASP A 4 0.04 3.77 -3.04
CA ASP A 4 -1.20 3.83 -3.84
C ASP A 4 -2.49 3.70 -3.01
N SER A 5 -2.41 3.21 -1.76
CA SER A 5 -3.52 3.18 -0.81
C SER A 5 -3.17 3.94 0.47
N ASP A 6 -3.77 5.13 0.62
CA ASP A 6 -3.66 5.96 1.83
C ASP A 6 -4.80 5.63 2.81
N SER A 7 -4.42 5.19 4.00
CA SER A 7 -5.35 4.83 5.09
C SER A 7 -6.10 6.04 5.65
N LEU A 8 -5.59 7.27 5.49
CA LEU A 8 -6.09 8.50 6.13
C LEU A 8 -6.24 8.40 7.65
N ASP A 9 -5.45 7.53 8.28
CA ASP A 9 -5.45 7.28 9.71
C ASP A 9 -5.13 8.53 10.57
N TRP A 10 -4.46 9.53 9.99
CA TRP A 10 -4.20 10.85 10.60
C TRP A 10 -5.44 11.74 10.79
N LYS A 11 -6.61 11.35 10.28
CA LYS A 11 -7.86 12.12 10.39
C LYS A 11 -8.76 11.70 11.56
N ASP A 12 -8.25 10.90 12.50
CA ASP A 12 -9.02 10.32 13.61
C ASP A 12 -10.26 9.54 13.13
N LEU A 13 -10.11 8.81 12.02
CA LEU A 13 -11.17 7.93 11.51
C LEU A 13 -11.33 6.70 12.41
N PRO A 14 -12.56 6.17 12.55
CA PRO A 14 -12.77 4.93 13.29
C PRO A 14 -12.05 3.76 12.58
N ALA A 15 -11.59 2.79 13.36
CA ALA A 15 -10.85 1.63 12.86
C ALA A 15 -11.56 0.88 11.72
N SER A 16 -12.90 0.78 11.77
CA SER A 16 -13.70 0.15 10.71
C SER A 16 -13.62 0.90 9.38
N GLU A 17 -13.57 2.23 9.40
CA GLU A 17 -13.44 3.05 8.20
C GLU A 17 -12.02 2.95 7.63
N ILE A 18 -10.99 2.94 8.49
CA ILE A 18 -9.60 2.67 8.07
C ILE A 18 -9.52 1.32 7.36
N THR A 19 -10.09 0.26 7.95
CA THR A 19 -10.13 -1.08 7.36
C THR A 19 -10.82 -1.08 6.00
N GLN A 20 -12.04 -0.54 5.90
CA GLN A 20 -12.79 -0.50 4.66
C GLN A 20 -12.05 0.27 3.55
N ARG A 21 -11.43 1.40 3.89
CA ARG A 21 -10.69 2.22 2.93
C ARG A 21 -9.46 1.50 2.38
N VAL A 22 -8.74 0.77 3.23
CA VAL A 22 -7.58 -0.01 2.81
C VAL A 22 -8.03 -1.19 1.95
N THR A 23 -8.93 -2.03 2.44
CA THR A 23 -9.32 -3.27 1.75
C THR A 23 -10.03 -3.01 0.42
N SER A 24 -10.81 -1.92 0.30
CA SER A 24 -11.50 -1.58 -0.95
C SER A 24 -10.61 -1.01 -2.06
N LYS A 25 -9.36 -0.64 -1.77
CA LYS A 25 -8.45 0.02 -2.73
C LYS A 25 -7.21 -0.79 -3.07
N VAL A 26 -6.86 -1.76 -2.22
CA VAL A 26 -5.69 -2.60 -2.47
C VAL A 26 -5.88 -3.41 -3.75
N GLN A 27 -4.80 -3.46 -4.53
CA GLN A 27 -4.66 -4.24 -5.75
C GLN A 27 -3.31 -4.97 -5.72
N PRO A 28 -3.07 -5.96 -6.58
CA PRO A 28 -1.78 -6.63 -6.66
C PRO A 28 -0.62 -5.65 -6.90
N GLY A 29 0.33 -5.61 -5.95
CA GLY A 29 1.47 -4.70 -5.98
C GLY A 29 1.27 -3.38 -5.22
N SER A 30 0.14 -3.20 -4.51
CA SER A 30 -0.09 -2.02 -3.68
C SER A 30 0.92 -1.86 -2.54
N ILE A 31 1.25 -0.62 -2.23
CA ILE A 31 1.98 -0.20 -1.03
C ILE A 31 1.02 0.66 -0.21
N VAL A 32 0.65 0.18 0.97
CA VAL A 32 -0.29 0.84 1.88
C VAL A 32 0.49 1.66 2.91
N LEU A 33 0.14 2.94 3.08
CA LEU A 33 0.75 3.82 4.07
C LEU A 33 -0.05 3.83 5.38
N PHE A 34 0.65 3.63 6.50
CA PHE A 34 0.14 3.82 7.86
C PHE A 34 1.08 4.73 8.66
N HIS A 35 0.54 5.53 9.56
CA HIS A 35 1.30 6.35 10.50
C HIS A 35 1.35 5.67 11.88
N ASN A 36 2.55 5.52 12.43
CA ASN A 36 2.77 4.84 13.72
C ASN A 36 2.13 5.56 14.93
N ALA A 37 1.77 6.83 14.80
CA ALA A 37 1.15 7.63 15.86
C ALA A 37 -0.38 7.79 15.70
N ALA A 38 -0.99 7.14 14.71
CA ALA A 38 -2.42 7.23 14.50
C ALA A 38 -3.18 6.39 15.54
N LEU A 39 -4.19 7.01 16.16
CA LEU A 39 -4.89 6.48 17.33
C LEU A 39 -5.54 5.11 17.09
N HIS A 40 -6.14 4.91 15.91
CA HIS A 40 -6.94 3.73 15.58
C HIS A 40 -6.21 2.72 14.67
N THR A 41 -4.97 3.00 14.26
CA THR A 41 -4.18 2.08 13.41
C THR A 41 -3.93 0.72 14.09
N PRO A 42 -3.56 0.64 15.39
CA PRO A 42 -3.41 -0.65 16.07
C PRO A 42 -4.71 -1.48 16.13
N GLU A 43 -5.87 -0.81 16.15
CA GLU A 43 -7.18 -1.48 16.19
C GLU A 43 -7.63 -1.96 14.81
N ALA A 44 -7.31 -1.21 13.74
CA ALA A 44 -7.67 -1.56 12.36
C ALA A 44 -6.78 -2.66 11.76
N LEU A 45 -5.50 -2.69 12.15
CA LEU A 45 -4.48 -3.52 11.51
C LEU A 45 -4.81 -5.03 11.50
N PRO A 46 -5.29 -5.66 12.60
CA PRO A 46 -5.64 -7.08 12.58
C PRO A 46 -6.70 -7.42 11.52
N ALA A 47 -7.76 -6.63 11.44
CA ALA A 47 -8.85 -6.86 10.48
C ALA A 47 -8.37 -6.68 9.02
N ILE A 48 -7.50 -5.69 8.77
CA ILE A 48 -6.89 -5.48 7.45
C ILE A 48 -6.04 -6.69 7.05
N LEU A 49 -5.16 -7.14 7.94
CA LEU A 49 -4.28 -8.27 7.66
C LEU A 49 -5.08 -9.55 7.39
N GLU A 50 -6.07 -9.85 8.24
CA GLU A 50 -6.93 -11.02 8.07
C GLU A 50 -7.70 -10.99 6.74
N THR A 51 -8.29 -9.83 6.39
CA THR A 51 -9.04 -9.68 5.14
C THR A 51 -8.14 -9.92 3.92
N LEU A 52 -6.98 -9.28 3.88
CA LEU A 52 -6.07 -9.40 2.73
C LEU A 52 -5.45 -10.80 2.63
N LEU A 53 -5.15 -11.46 3.75
CA LEU A 53 -4.71 -12.87 3.74
C LEU A 53 -5.79 -13.80 3.19
N GLN A 54 -7.06 -13.59 3.57
CA GLN A 54 -8.19 -14.36 3.06
C GLN A 54 -8.43 -14.14 1.56
N GLU A 55 -8.17 -12.93 1.06
CA GLU A 55 -8.22 -12.59 -0.36
C GLU A 55 -7.01 -13.12 -1.17
N GLY A 56 -6.04 -13.75 -0.50
CA GLY A 56 -4.89 -14.40 -1.14
C GLY A 56 -3.66 -13.51 -1.35
N TYR A 57 -3.62 -12.33 -0.72
CA TYR A 57 -2.44 -11.47 -0.76
C TYR A 57 -1.29 -12.04 0.06
N THR A 58 -0.07 -11.72 -0.37
CA THR A 58 1.16 -11.99 0.39
C THR A 58 1.81 -10.68 0.76
N PHE A 59 2.15 -10.52 2.05
CA PHE A 59 2.89 -9.37 2.54
C PHE A 59 4.38 -9.58 2.33
N VAL A 60 5.01 -8.64 1.63
CA VAL A 60 6.45 -8.67 1.34
C VAL A 60 7.10 -7.34 1.73
N PRO A 61 8.40 -7.33 2.05
CA PRO A 61 9.15 -6.09 2.20
C PRO A 61 9.13 -5.27 0.91
N ILE A 62 9.19 -3.93 1.03
CA ILE A 62 9.22 -3.01 -0.12
C ILE A 62 10.33 -3.39 -1.12
N SER A 63 11.47 -3.88 -0.64
CA SER A 63 12.60 -4.33 -1.48
C SER A 63 12.25 -5.45 -2.47
N GLN A 64 11.18 -6.21 -2.23
CA GLN A 64 10.69 -7.25 -3.15
C GLN A 64 9.63 -6.72 -4.15
N LEU A 65 9.11 -5.51 -3.93
CA LEU A 65 8.12 -4.87 -4.81
C LEU A 65 8.74 -3.85 -5.78
N ILE A 66 9.82 -3.17 -5.37
CA ILE A 66 10.45 -2.12 -6.17
C ILE A 66 11.39 -2.71 -7.23
N LEU A 67 11.39 -2.10 -8.42
CA LEU A 67 12.34 -2.41 -9.47
C LEU A 67 13.71 -1.81 -9.14
N PRO A 68 14.81 -2.58 -9.31
CA PRO A 68 16.16 -2.05 -9.16
C PRO A 68 16.53 -1.13 -10.33
N GLY A 69 17.53 -0.27 -10.12
CA GLY A 69 18.10 0.57 -11.17
C GLY A 69 17.69 2.05 -11.08
N THR A 70 17.82 2.76 -12.18
CA THR A 70 17.63 4.21 -12.29
C THR A 70 16.34 4.53 -13.04
N CYS A 71 15.52 5.41 -12.46
CA CYS A 71 14.31 5.91 -13.11
C CYS A 71 14.66 6.66 -14.41
N GLY A 72 14.00 6.30 -15.52
CA GLY A 72 14.29 6.78 -16.87
C GLY A 72 15.24 5.89 -17.67
N THR A 73 15.89 4.92 -17.02
CA THR A 73 16.79 3.96 -17.68
C THR A 73 16.27 2.53 -17.54
N ASP A 74 16.11 2.05 -16.31
CA ASP A 74 15.72 0.66 -16.02
C ASP A 74 14.21 0.52 -15.78
N TYR A 75 13.59 1.57 -15.24
CA TYR A 75 12.16 1.67 -15.04
C TYR A 75 11.68 3.11 -15.24
N THR A 76 10.40 3.29 -15.51
CA THR A 76 9.72 4.60 -15.50
C THR A 76 8.66 4.62 -14.40
N ILE A 77 8.24 5.82 -14.01
CA ILE A 77 7.16 6.04 -13.04
C ILE A 77 5.98 6.63 -13.80
N ASP A 78 4.83 5.96 -13.79
CA ASP A 78 3.64 6.49 -14.46
C ASP A 78 3.00 7.66 -13.68
N HIS A 79 1.93 8.24 -14.23
CA HIS A 79 1.23 9.37 -13.61
C HIS A 79 0.49 8.99 -12.31
N THR A 80 0.18 7.71 -12.10
CA THR A 80 -0.29 7.24 -10.79
C THR A 80 0.86 7.22 -9.82
N GLY A 81 2.05 6.90 -10.33
CA GLY A 81 3.36 6.81 -9.72
C GLY A 81 3.91 5.37 -9.66
N ARG A 82 3.29 4.40 -10.34
CA ARG A 82 3.71 3.00 -10.34
C ARG A 82 5.02 2.86 -11.12
N GLN A 83 5.94 2.05 -10.58
CA GLN A 83 7.13 1.68 -11.34
C GLN A 83 6.74 0.68 -12.43
N CYS A 84 7.08 1.03 -13.67
CA CYS A 84 6.90 0.22 -14.85
C CYS A 84 8.29 -0.07 -15.44
N PRO A 85 8.62 -1.31 -15.84
CA PRO A 85 9.87 -1.59 -16.54
C PRO A 85 10.02 -0.64 -17.74
N ALA A 86 11.21 -0.09 -17.94
CA ALA A 86 11.48 0.69 -19.15
C ALA A 86 11.35 -0.28 -20.34
N CYS A 87 10.57 0.10 -21.36
CA CYS A 87 10.50 -0.68 -22.58
C CYS A 87 11.93 -0.79 -23.16
N PRO A 88 12.37 -1.96 -23.67
CA PRO A 88 13.63 -2.05 -24.38
C PRO A 88 13.66 -1.15 -25.62
#